data_AF-T1K4U7-F1
#
_entry.id   AF-T1K4U7-F1
#
_cell.length_a   1.000
_cell.length_b   1.000
_cell.length_c   1.000
_cell.angle_alpha   90.00
_cell.angle_beta   90.00
_cell.angle_gamma   90.00
#
_symmetry.space_group_name_H-M   'P 1'
#
loop_
_entity.id
_entity.type
_entity.pdbx_description
1 polymer ?
#
loop_
_entity_poly.entity_id
_entity_poly.type
_entity_poly.pdbx_seq_one_letter_code
_entity_poly.pdbx_strand_id
1 'polypeptide(L)'
;MAFTAYQTFLAVVMVVTGSLNTLATKWADRSHSPGRDGVDREFNHPYVQALGMFLGELSCLLGFKILYVYYTRKDYTEDQLPPSISGNRNFRRSVFALPALCDLLATSTMYVGLNLTYASSFQMLRGSLIIFTAIMSVVFLKRKLKPYEYLGIAFVISGLTIVGVSDMLSSGTSTKNTDHIIIGDVLIILAQIVTAAQMVLEEKFVNSQRVSPLQVVGWEGFFGFTTMAVLLVPMYFIKVGNGVFNNPEGQIEDAIDAWYQIKNNWQVACGFSGTIISIAFFNFAGVSVTKQISATTRTVLDSIRTIVIKIAGVALGWEKVDGIQLGGFALLLIGMFLYNDVLIRPAYLKLRGQRNRTNYEESDKNNEENREYTEPIMQ
;
A
#
# COMPACT_ATOMS: atom_id res chain seq x y z
N MET A 1 -11.70 -19.03 -1.56
CA MET A 1 -13.06 -18.50 -1.78
C MET A 1 -12.97 -17.44 -2.87
N ALA A 2 -13.95 -17.31 -3.75
CA ALA A 2 -13.97 -16.18 -4.69
C ALA A 2 -14.39 -14.92 -3.93
N PHE A 3 -13.78 -13.76 -4.21
CA PHE A 3 -14.18 -12.50 -3.60
C PHE A 3 -15.62 -12.16 -3.97
N THR A 4 -16.37 -11.61 -3.01
CA THR A 4 -17.69 -11.04 -3.29
C THR A 4 -17.55 -9.83 -4.22
N ALA A 5 -18.62 -9.44 -4.91
CA ALA A 5 -18.60 -8.24 -5.77
C ALA A 5 -18.15 -6.99 -5.00
N TYR A 6 -18.59 -6.86 -3.73
CA TYR A 6 -18.19 -5.78 -2.85
C TYR A 6 -16.71 -5.83 -2.47
N GLN A 7 -16.17 -7.00 -2.13
CA GLN A 7 -14.75 -7.19 -1.85
C GLN A 7 -13.86 -6.85 -3.06
N THR A 8 -14.27 -7.29 -4.26
CA THR A 8 -13.57 -6.96 -5.51
C THR A 8 -13.61 -5.46 -5.79
N PHE A 9 -14.77 -4.82 -5.59
CA PHE A 9 -14.91 -3.38 -5.73
C PHE A 9 -13.94 -2.63 -4.81
N LEU A 10 -13.90 -2.98 -3.52
CA LEU A 10 -12.97 -2.38 -2.55
C LEU A 10 -11.50 -2.58 -2.96
N ALA A 11 -11.14 -3.77 -3.44
CA ALA A 11 -9.79 -4.05 -3.89
C ALA A 11 -9.39 -3.19 -5.09
N VAL A 12 -10.29 -3.03 -6.07
CA VAL A 12 -10.05 -2.17 -7.25
C VAL A 12 -9.93 -0.71 -6.83
N VAL A 13 -10.83 -0.21 -5.98
CA VAL A 13 -10.76 1.17 -5.47
C VAL A 13 -9.43 1.41 -4.76
N MET A 14 -9.00 0.50 -3.89
CA MET A 14 -7.72 0.61 -3.18
C MET A 14 -6.54 0.70 -4.16
N VAL A 15 -6.44 -0.21 -5.14
CA VAL A 15 -5.32 -0.22 -6.09
C VAL A 15 -5.32 1.04 -6.96
N VAL A 16 -6.47 1.46 -7.49
CA VAL A 16 -6.59 2.63 -8.38
C VAL A 16 -6.28 3.91 -7.62
N THR A 17 -6.97 4.16 -6.50
CA THR A 17 -6.79 5.39 -5.73
C THR A 17 -5.42 5.46 -5.07
N GLY A 18 -4.88 4.32 -4.63
CA GLY A 18 -3.51 4.25 -4.14
C GLY A 18 -2.47 4.52 -5.22
N SER A 19 -2.69 4.07 -6.46
CA SER A 19 -1.79 4.35 -7.58
C SER A 19 -1.85 5.83 -7.97
N LEU A 20 -3.07 6.39 -8.06
CA LEU A 20 -3.29 7.82 -8.29
C LEU A 20 -2.62 8.67 -7.22
N ASN A 21 -2.70 8.25 -5.95
CA ASN A 21 -2.03 8.93 -4.85
C ASN A 21 -0.52 9.07 -5.11
N THR A 22 0.18 7.95 -5.29
CA THR A 22 1.64 7.98 -5.47
C THR A 22 2.04 8.73 -6.74
N LEU A 23 1.27 8.61 -7.84
CA LEU A 23 1.54 9.37 -9.06
C LEU A 23 1.30 10.87 -8.88
N ALA A 24 0.26 11.27 -8.15
CA ALA A 24 -0.03 12.67 -7.85
C ALA A 24 1.04 13.29 -6.93
N THR A 25 1.49 12.56 -5.91
CA THR A 25 2.60 12.97 -5.04
C THR A 25 3.88 13.15 -5.85
N LYS A 26 4.24 12.14 -6.66
CA LYS A 26 5.45 12.20 -7.52
C LYS A 26 5.36 13.32 -8.56
N TRP A 27 4.17 13.64 -9.04
CA TRP A 27 3.95 14.76 -9.95
C TRP A 27 4.10 16.11 -9.24
N ALA A 28 3.62 16.23 -8.00
CA ALA A 28 3.86 17.40 -7.15
C ALA A 28 5.36 17.56 -6.89
N ASP A 29 6.06 16.52 -6.43
CA ASP A 29 7.49 16.53 -6.12
C ASP A 29 8.35 17.04 -7.28
N ARG A 30 8.04 16.60 -8.51
CA ARG A 30 8.78 16.96 -9.73
C ARG A 30 8.39 18.33 -10.30
N SER A 31 7.35 18.96 -9.75
CA SER A 31 6.94 20.28 -10.20
C SER A 31 7.83 21.33 -9.56
N HIS A 32 8.25 22.31 -10.37
CA HIS A 32 9.05 23.44 -9.91
C HIS A 32 8.15 24.61 -9.52
N SER A 33 8.42 25.26 -8.40
CA SER A 33 7.69 26.44 -7.99
C SER A 33 8.60 27.42 -7.26
N PRO A 34 8.44 28.74 -7.48
CA PRO A 34 9.18 29.73 -6.72
C PRO A 34 8.77 29.69 -5.24
N GLY A 35 9.77 29.49 -4.37
CA GLY A 35 9.63 29.54 -2.92
C GLY A 35 9.42 30.96 -2.38
N ARG A 36 9.39 31.11 -1.06
CA ARG A 36 9.22 32.39 -0.35
C ARG A 36 10.36 33.38 -0.61
N ASP A 37 11.53 32.86 -0.97
CA ASP A 37 12.72 33.65 -1.34
C ASP A 37 12.78 33.98 -2.84
N GLY A 38 11.75 33.57 -3.61
CA GLY A 38 11.67 33.79 -5.05
C GLY A 38 12.56 32.88 -5.89
N VAL A 39 13.26 31.92 -5.27
CA VAL A 39 14.09 30.95 -5.99
C VAL A 39 13.22 29.78 -6.43
N ASP A 40 13.32 29.42 -7.71
CA ASP A 40 12.60 28.28 -8.28
C ASP A 40 13.26 26.96 -7.84
N ARG A 41 12.49 26.10 -7.19
CA ARG A 41 12.95 24.80 -6.67
C ARG A 41 11.87 23.74 -6.88
N GLU A 42 12.28 22.48 -6.85
CA GLU A 42 11.34 21.35 -6.78
C GLU A 42 10.57 21.36 -5.46
N PHE A 43 9.31 20.90 -5.50
CA PHE A 43 8.45 20.81 -4.32
C PHE A 43 8.88 19.65 -3.39
N ASN A 44 9.92 19.88 -2.58
CA ASN A 44 10.47 18.88 -1.66
C ASN A 44 10.05 19.15 -0.21
N HIS A 45 8.78 18.87 0.09
CA HIS A 45 8.17 19.08 1.42
C HIS A 45 7.45 17.83 1.94
N PRO A 46 8.18 16.73 2.22
CA PRO A 46 7.58 15.42 2.50
C PRO A 46 6.73 15.40 3.78
N TYR A 47 7.05 16.19 4.80
CA TYR A 47 6.25 16.24 6.03
C TYR A 47 4.99 17.10 5.87
N VAL A 48 5.03 18.13 5.01
CA VAL A 48 3.82 18.87 4.61
C VAL A 48 2.91 18.00 3.75
N GLN A 49 3.49 17.19 2.86
CA GLN A 49 2.74 16.18 2.11
C GLN A 49 2.09 15.17 3.05
N ALA A 50 2.82 14.63 4.03
CA ALA A 50 2.28 13.75 5.05
C ALA A 50 1.15 14.40 5.86
N LEU A 51 1.27 15.69 6.21
CA LEU A 51 0.17 16.45 6.82
C LEU A 51 -1.06 16.47 5.90
N GLY A 52 -0.87 16.68 4.60
CA GLY A 52 -1.92 16.55 3.58
C GLY A 52 -2.53 15.16 3.53
N MET A 53 -1.72 14.10 3.68
CA MET A 53 -2.23 12.72 3.74
C MET A 53 -3.17 12.53 4.93
N PHE A 54 -2.75 12.94 6.13
CA PHE A 54 -3.59 12.86 7.32
C PHE A 54 -4.83 13.76 7.23
N LEU A 55 -4.76 14.89 6.52
CA LEU A 55 -5.92 15.72 6.23
C LEU A 55 -6.94 14.97 5.33
N GLY A 56 -6.45 14.23 4.34
CA GLY A 56 -7.28 13.34 3.51
C GLY A 56 -7.98 12.27 4.35
N GLU A 57 -7.26 11.62 5.25
CA GLU A 57 -7.84 10.65 6.19
C GLU A 57 -8.86 11.30 7.14
N LEU A 58 -8.52 12.44 7.73
CA LEU A 58 -9.41 13.20 8.61
C LEU A 58 -10.72 13.58 7.90
N SER A 59 -10.69 13.84 6.60
CA SER A 59 -11.89 14.09 5.80
C SER A 59 -12.87 12.91 5.77
N CYS A 60 -12.42 11.68 6.03
CA CYS A 60 -13.31 10.51 6.18
C CYS A 60 -14.26 10.65 7.38
N LEU A 61 -13.87 11.34 8.47
CA LEU A 61 -14.80 11.64 9.56
C LEU A 61 -15.92 12.59 9.10
N LEU A 62 -15.60 13.56 8.24
CA LEU A 62 -16.59 14.45 7.64
C LEU A 62 -17.53 13.65 6.72
N GLY A 63 -16.98 12.80 5.86
CA GLY A 63 -17.75 11.88 5.01
C GLY A 63 -18.67 10.98 5.82
N PHE A 64 -18.18 10.43 6.94
CA PHE A 64 -18.98 9.63 7.86
C PHE A 64 -20.16 10.42 8.42
N LYS A 65 -19.94 11.64 8.93
CA LYS A 65 -21.01 12.47 9.48
C LYS A 65 -22.05 12.84 8.42
N ILE A 66 -21.62 13.22 7.21
CA ILE A 66 -22.52 13.59 6.12
C ILE A 66 -23.41 12.39 5.73
N LEU A 67 -22.81 11.22 5.49
CA LEU A 67 -23.55 10.02 5.14
C LEU A 67 -24.48 9.59 6.27
N TYR A 68 -24.00 9.61 7.52
CA TYR A 68 -24.81 9.26 8.67
C TYR A 68 -26.04 10.15 8.81
N VAL A 69 -25.88 11.48 8.76
CA VAL A 69 -27.01 12.43 8.79
C VAL A 69 -27.96 12.20 7.61
N TYR A 70 -27.44 11.94 6.42
CA TYR A 70 -28.25 11.68 5.23
C TYR A 70 -29.12 10.42 5.37
N TYR A 71 -28.56 9.30 5.84
CA TYR A 71 -29.32 8.06 6.02
C TYR A 71 -30.28 8.12 7.22
N THR A 72 -29.88 8.77 8.32
CA THR A 72 -30.78 8.99 9.46
C THR A 72 -31.96 9.90 9.08
N ARG A 73 -31.76 10.90 8.22
CA ARG A 73 -32.86 11.72 7.68
C ARG A 73 -33.81 10.96 6.76
N LYS A 74 -33.40 9.79 6.25
CA LYS A 74 -34.25 8.89 5.45
C LYS A 74 -34.90 7.79 6.30
N ASP A 75 -34.81 7.89 7.63
CA ASP A 75 -35.34 6.91 8.59
C ASP A 75 -34.80 5.47 8.39
N TYR A 76 -33.56 5.35 7.89
CA TYR A 76 -32.90 4.04 7.78
C TYR A 76 -32.57 3.50 9.17
N THR A 77 -32.91 2.24 9.42
CA THR A 77 -32.51 1.53 10.63
C THR A 77 -31.03 1.10 10.55
N GLU A 78 -30.43 0.75 11.68
CA GLU A 78 -29.00 0.42 11.76
C GLU A 78 -28.60 -0.76 10.85
N ASP A 79 -29.50 -1.71 10.63
CA ASP A 79 -29.31 -2.86 9.75
C ASP A 79 -29.35 -2.50 8.25
N GLN A 80 -29.95 -1.36 7.91
CA GLN A 80 -30.04 -0.85 6.53
C GLN A 80 -28.87 0.07 6.18
N LEU A 81 -28.03 0.43 7.15
CA LEU A 81 -26.89 1.31 6.92
C LEU A 81 -25.80 0.59 6.11
N PRO A 82 -25.16 1.30 5.15
CA PRO A 82 -24.02 0.75 4.43
C PRO A 82 -22.90 0.27 5.37
N PRO A 83 -22.15 -0.79 5.00
CA PRO A 83 -21.01 -1.31 5.78
C PRO A 83 -19.92 -0.27 6.09
N SER A 84 -19.87 0.81 5.32
CA SER A 84 -18.94 1.93 5.50
C SER A 84 -19.26 2.79 6.73
N ILE A 85 -20.52 2.84 7.15
CA ILE A 85 -20.98 3.66 8.28
C ILE A 85 -21.65 2.84 9.40
N SER A 86 -21.99 1.57 9.14
CA SER A 86 -22.49 0.66 10.16
C SER A 86 -21.35 0.17 11.07
N GLY A 87 -21.61 0.16 12.37
CA GLY A 87 -20.62 -0.25 13.37
C GLY A 87 -20.80 0.46 14.71
N ASN A 88 -20.05 -0.02 15.71
CA ASN A 88 -20.07 0.53 17.05
C ASN A 88 -19.53 1.97 17.05
N ARG A 89 -20.27 2.88 17.67
CA ARG A 89 -19.90 4.30 17.82
C ARG A 89 -19.38 4.64 19.21
N ASN A 90 -19.64 3.77 20.19
CA ASN A 90 -19.23 3.92 21.58
C ASN A 90 -17.99 3.09 21.83
N PHE A 91 -16.84 3.63 21.42
CA PHE A 91 -15.53 3.04 21.65
C PHE A 91 -14.52 4.10 22.10
N ARG A 92 -13.42 3.64 22.69
CA ARG A 92 -12.33 4.51 23.14
C ARG A 92 -11.52 4.97 21.94
N ARG A 93 -11.81 6.19 21.46
CA ARG A 93 -11.18 6.80 20.27
C ARG A 93 -9.64 6.84 20.34
N SER A 94 -9.09 7.02 21.55
CA SER A 94 -7.63 7.06 21.79
C SER A 94 -6.90 5.78 21.38
N VAL A 95 -7.61 4.66 21.19
CA VAL A 95 -7.01 3.40 20.71
C VAL A 95 -6.41 3.56 19.31
N PHE A 96 -6.96 4.45 18.49
CA PHE A 96 -6.46 4.75 17.14
C PHE A 96 -5.26 5.70 17.11
N ALA A 97 -4.89 6.29 18.25
CA ALA A 97 -3.67 7.10 18.34
C ALA A 97 -2.41 6.26 18.14
N LEU A 98 -2.40 5.01 18.64
CA LEU A 98 -1.23 4.13 18.50
C LEU A 98 -0.98 3.73 17.03
N PRO A 99 -1.97 3.21 16.27
CA PRO A 99 -1.83 3.02 14.83
C PRO A 99 -1.40 4.29 14.08
N ALA A 100 -1.99 5.45 14.39
CA ALA A 100 -1.63 6.72 13.74
C ALA A 100 -0.17 7.13 14.01
N LEU A 101 0.33 6.94 15.24
CA LEU A 101 1.73 7.19 15.56
C LEU A 101 2.66 6.21 14.83
N CYS A 102 2.29 4.94 14.74
CA CYS A 102 3.04 3.96 13.96
C CYS A 102 3.10 4.35 12.47
N ASP A 103 1.97 4.76 11.88
CA ASP A 103 1.94 5.22 10.48
C ASP A 103 2.82 6.46 10.26
N LEU A 104 2.72 7.46 11.14
CA LEU A 104 3.56 8.65 11.11
C LEU A 104 5.06 8.31 11.19
N LEU A 105 5.44 7.43 12.13
CA LEU A 105 6.83 6.99 12.31
C LEU A 105 7.32 6.21 11.09
N ALA A 106 6.52 5.29 10.57
CA ALA A 106 6.87 4.51 9.40
C ALA A 106 7.04 5.40 8.16
N THR A 107 6.09 6.31 7.91
CA THR A 107 6.09 7.22 6.77
C THR A 107 7.26 8.20 6.84
N SER A 108 7.54 8.77 8.01
CA SER A 108 8.71 9.64 8.21
C SER A 108 10.03 8.90 7.96
N THR A 109 10.17 7.68 8.49
CA THR A 109 11.36 6.84 8.28
C THR A 109 11.54 6.46 6.81
N MET A 110 10.42 6.17 6.12
CA MET A 110 10.41 5.89 4.68
C MET A 110 10.88 7.08 3.85
N TYR A 111 10.49 8.31 4.19
CA TYR A 111 10.96 9.50 3.46
C TYR A 111 12.45 9.75 3.63
N VAL A 112 12.98 9.60 4.85
CA VAL A 112 14.42 9.67 5.09
C VAL A 112 15.15 8.59 4.28
N GLY A 113 14.62 7.36 4.27
CA GLY A 113 15.15 6.26 3.47
C GLY A 113 15.17 6.58 1.97
N LEU A 114 14.06 7.11 1.42
CA LEU A 114 13.94 7.46 0.00
C LEU A 114 14.96 8.51 -0.45
N ASN A 115 15.30 9.48 0.41
CA ASN A 115 16.34 10.46 0.10
C ASN A 115 17.74 9.84 0.05
N LEU A 116 17.99 8.80 0.86
CA LEU A 116 19.29 8.13 0.96
C LEU A 116 19.50 7.03 -0.11
N THR A 117 18.44 6.32 -0.50
CA THR A 117 18.49 5.26 -1.54
C THR A 117 17.92 5.73 -2.89
N TYR A 118 17.70 4.80 -3.82
CA TYR A 118 17.01 5.04 -5.09
C TYR A 118 15.51 4.81 -4.98
N ALA A 119 14.73 5.56 -5.77
CA ALA A 119 13.27 5.42 -5.80
C ALA A 119 12.81 4.02 -6.26
N SER A 120 13.58 3.34 -7.12
CA SER A 120 13.28 1.96 -7.54
C SER A 120 13.46 0.99 -6.38
N SER A 121 14.57 1.08 -5.64
CA SER A 121 14.87 0.32 -4.43
C SER A 121 13.80 0.52 -3.37
N PHE A 122 13.40 1.76 -3.13
CA PHE A 122 12.30 2.08 -2.21
C PHE A 122 11.00 1.33 -2.52
N GLN A 123 10.57 1.33 -3.78
CA GLN A 123 9.35 0.63 -4.19
C GLN A 123 9.46 -0.88 -4.04
N MET A 124 10.65 -1.44 -4.30
CA MET A 124 10.89 -2.88 -4.24
C MET A 124 11.03 -3.39 -2.79
N LEU A 125 11.73 -2.63 -1.94
CA LEU A 125 11.93 -2.96 -0.52
C LEU A 125 10.61 -2.92 0.27
N ARG A 126 9.63 -2.11 -0.17
CA ARG A 126 8.25 -2.17 0.34
C ARG A 126 7.59 -3.54 0.16
N GLY A 127 8.06 -4.36 -0.78
CA GLY A 127 7.62 -5.75 -0.93
C GLY A 127 7.90 -6.63 0.29
N SER A 128 8.86 -6.25 1.14
CA SER A 128 9.14 -6.95 2.41
C SER A 128 8.01 -6.87 3.44
N LEU A 129 7.08 -5.91 3.28
CA LEU A 129 5.96 -5.69 4.20
C LEU A 129 5.13 -6.95 4.46
N ILE A 130 4.97 -7.82 3.45
CA ILE A 130 4.21 -9.06 3.55
C ILE A 130 4.84 -10.04 4.55
N ILE A 131 6.18 -10.06 4.67
CA ILE A 131 6.91 -10.95 5.56
C ILE A 131 6.57 -10.57 7.01
N PHE A 132 6.74 -9.30 7.35
CA PHE A 132 6.48 -8.80 8.69
C PHE A 132 4.99 -8.86 9.05
N THR A 133 4.12 -8.56 8.10
CA THR A 133 2.65 -8.64 8.31
C THR A 133 2.22 -10.08 8.56
N ALA A 134 2.76 -11.06 7.84
CA ALA A 134 2.48 -12.48 8.07
C ALA A 134 2.92 -12.92 9.47
N ILE A 135 4.14 -12.58 9.88
CA ILE A 135 4.68 -12.91 11.21
C ILE A 135 3.83 -12.26 12.32
N MET A 136 3.58 -10.95 12.22
CA MET A 136 2.77 -10.22 13.20
C MET A 136 1.33 -10.74 13.26
N SER A 137 0.75 -11.16 12.13
CA SER A 137 -0.58 -11.78 12.09
C SER A 137 -0.63 -13.13 12.81
N VAL A 138 0.44 -13.93 12.73
CA VAL A 138 0.54 -15.18 13.51
C VAL A 138 0.62 -14.88 15.01
N VAL A 139 1.43 -13.90 15.41
CA VAL A 139 1.66 -13.56 16.82
C VAL A 139 0.43 -12.91 17.46
N PHE A 140 -0.15 -11.88 16.82
CA PHE A 140 -1.20 -11.06 17.43
C PHE A 140 -2.62 -11.53 17.11
N LEU A 141 -2.86 -12.13 15.93
CA LEU A 141 -4.18 -12.60 15.50
C LEU A 141 -4.31 -14.13 15.58
N LYS A 142 -3.24 -14.84 15.95
CA LYS A 142 -3.21 -16.32 16.06
C LYS A 142 -3.60 -17.03 14.76
N ARG A 143 -3.31 -16.41 13.61
CA ARG A 143 -3.54 -17.02 12.30
C ARG A 143 -2.58 -18.19 12.09
N LYS A 144 -3.04 -19.24 11.42
CA LYS A 144 -2.20 -20.36 10.97
C LYS A 144 -1.80 -20.14 9.53
N LEU A 145 -0.50 -20.11 9.26
CA LEU A 145 0.03 -20.04 7.89
C LEU A 145 -0.02 -21.42 7.24
N LYS A 146 -0.41 -21.45 5.97
CA LYS A 146 -0.43 -22.65 5.15
C LYS A 146 0.94 -22.88 4.51
N PRO A 147 1.27 -24.11 4.08
CA PRO A 147 2.59 -24.42 3.51
C PRO A 147 2.98 -23.53 2.31
N TYR A 148 2.01 -23.17 1.45
CA TYR A 148 2.28 -22.30 0.31
C TYR A 148 2.56 -20.84 0.70
N GLU A 149 2.03 -20.36 1.83
CA GLU A 149 2.32 -19.01 2.36
C GLU A 149 3.80 -18.92 2.79
N TYR A 150 4.34 -19.98 3.39
CA TYR A 150 5.77 -20.06 3.70
C TYR A 150 6.66 -20.07 2.45
N LEU A 151 6.25 -20.80 1.41
CA LEU A 151 6.97 -20.81 0.14
C LEU A 151 6.95 -19.40 -0.50
N GLY A 152 5.80 -18.71 -0.47
CA GLY A 152 5.68 -17.32 -0.92
C GLY A 152 6.64 -16.38 -0.20
N ILE A 153 6.70 -16.46 1.14
CA ILE A 153 7.64 -15.68 1.96
C ILE A 153 9.10 -15.97 1.55
N ALA A 154 9.47 -17.22 1.30
CA ALA A 154 10.83 -17.58 0.88
C ALA A 154 11.22 -16.92 -0.46
N PHE A 155 10.31 -16.89 -1.43
CA PHE A 155 10.52 -16.19 -2.70
C PHE A 155 10.67 -14.67 -2.51
N VAL A 156 9.88 -14.07 -1.61
CA VAL A 156 10.00 -12.63 -1.31
C VAL A 156 11.36 -12.32 -0.68
N ILE A 157 11.84 -13.14 0.26
CA ILE A 157 13.17 -12.96 0.88
C ILE A 157 14.26 -13.04 -0.19
N SER A 158 14.23 -14.04 -1.07
CA SER A 158 15.19 -14.16 -2.16
C SER A 158 15.17 -12.95 -3.10
N GLY A 159 13.98 -12.45 -3.44
CA GLY A 159 13.83 -11.26 -4.28
C GLY A 159 14.40 -10.00 -3.61
N LEU A 160 14.17 -9.83 -2.31
CA LEU A 160 14.70 -8.72 -1.52
C LEU A 160 16.22 -8.73 -1.47
N THR A 161 16.82 -9.91 -1.27
CA THR A 161 18.28 -10.09 -1.28
C THR A 161 18.89 -9.72 -2.63
N ILE A 162 18.27 -10.13 -3.74
CA ILE A 162 18.74 -9.77 -5.09
C ILE A 162 18.67 -8.26 -5.31
N VAL A 163 17.57 -7.61 -4.91
CA VAL A 163 17.42 -6.15 -5.04
C VAL A 163 18.50 -5.42 -4.22
N GLY A 164 18.70 -5.78 -2.95
CA GLY A 164 19.71 -5.15 -2.12
C GLY A 164 21.14 -5.35 -2.64
N VAL A 165 21.48 -6.55 -3.13
CA VAL A 165 22.79 -6.79 -3.76
C VAL A 165 22.94 -5.99 -5.06
N SER A 166 21.88 -5.86 -5.85
CA SER A 166 21.89 -5.03 -7.06
C SER A 166 22.23 -3.58 -6.75
N ASP A 167 21.69 -3.02 -5.67
CA ASP A 167 21.94 -1.63 -5.29
C ASP A 167 23.40 -1.41 -4.87
N MET A 168 23.99 -2.38 -4.17
CA MET A 168 25.41 -2.37 -3.83
C MET A 168 26.32 -2.46 -5.07
N LEU A 169 25.94 -3.25 -6.07
CA LEU A 169 26.71 -3.38 -7.32
C LEU A 169 26.59 -2.13 -8.20
N SER A 170 25.39 -1.55 -8.29
CA SER A 170 25.14 -0.33 -9.07
C SER A 170 25.78 0.92 -8.44
N SER A 171 26.19 0.84 -7.17
CA SER A 171 26.88 1.92 -6.45
C SER A 171 28.21 2.33 -7.09
N GLY A 172 28.87 1.44 -7.86
CA GLY A 172 30.14 1.76 -8.53
C GLY A 172 30.05 2.78 -9.67
N THR A 173 28.84 3.16 -10.08
CA THR A 173 28.60 4.05 -11.24
C THR A 173 27.90 5.36 -10.85
N SER A 174 27.54 5.54 -9.58
CA SER A 174 26.65 6.61 -9.11
C SER A 174 27.36 7.60 -8.19
N THR A 175 26.84 8.83 -8.13
CA THR A 175 27.36 9.92 -7.29
C THR A 175 26.97 9.82 -5.81
N LYS A 176 26.05 8.92 -5.43
CA LYS A 176 25.65 8.68 -4.02
C LYS A 176 26.62 7.68 -3.37
N ASN A 177 27.11 8.00 -2.17
CA ASN A 177 27.96 7.08 -1.39
C ASN A 177 27.20 5.78 -1.07
N THR A 178 27.88 4.63 -1.25
CA THR A 178 27.37 3.29 -0.93
C THR A 178 26.81 3.20 0.49
N ASP A 179 27.48 3.84 1.47
CA ASP A 179 27.04 3.83 2.87
C ASP A 179 25.65 4.48 3.04
N HIS A 180 25.36 5.56 2.31
CA HIS A 180 24.04 6.20 2.36
C HIS A 180 22.97 5.29 1.76
N ILE A 181 23.27 4.59 0.67
CA ILE A 181 22.33 3.67 0.03
C ILE A 181 21.97 2.54 0.99
N ILE A 182 22.96 1.90 1.62
CA ILE A 182 22.75 0.82 2.59
C ILE A 182 21.93 1.30 3.80
N ILE A 183 22.27 2.48 4.35
CA ILE A 183 21.51 3.07 5.47
C ILE A 183 20.06 3.32 5.04
N GLY A 184 19.84 3.84 3.82
CA GLY A 184 18.50 4.07 3.27
C GLY A 184 17.68 2.78 3.16
N ASP A 185 18.29 1.72 2.62
CA ASP A 185 17.63 0.42 2.45
C ASP A 185 17.24 -0.21 3.79
N VAL A 186 18.14 -0.18 4.77
CA VAL A 186 17.88 -0.66 6.13
C VAL A 186 16.76 0.14 6.78
N LEU A 187 16.76 1.48 6.66
CA LEU A 187 15.69 2.33 7.19
C LEU A 187 14.33 1.98 6.57
N ILE A 188 14.27 1.68 5.27
CA ILE A 188 13.02 1.28 4.60
C ILE A 188 12.50 -0.06 5.13
N ILE A 189 13.38 -1.03 5.33
CA ILE A 189 13.03 -2.34 5.90
C ILE A 189 12.51 -2.16 7.34
N LEU A 190 13.21 -1.37 8.17
CA LEU A 190 12.76 -1.06 9.53
C LEU A 190 11.39 -0.37 9.53
N ALA A 191 11.16 0.56 8.59
CA ALA A 191 9.86 1.18 8.44
C ALA A 191 8.76 0.16 8.08
N GLN A 192 9.05 -0.86 7.26
CA GLN A 192 8.07 -1.92 6.94
C GLN A 192 7.65 -2.73 8.18
N ILE A 193 8.53 -2.91 9.16
CA ILE A 193 8.18 -3.56 10.43
C ILE A 193 7.14 -2.73 11.18
N VAL A 194 7.34 -1.41 11.24
CA VAL A 194 6.40 -0.48 11.90
C VAL A 194 5.07 -0.42 11.16
N THR A 195 5.10 -0.36 9.82
CA THR A 195 3.88 -0.44 8.98
C THR A 195 3.13 -1.75 9.19
N ALA A 196 3.83 -2.89 9.25
CA ALA A 196 3.20 -4.18 9.52
C ALA A 196 2.53 -4.21 10.89
N ALA A 197 3.19 -3.65 11.91
CA ALA A 197 2.60 -3.52 13.24
C ALA A 197 1.34 -2.64 13.22
N GLN A 198 1.37 -1.50 12.52
CA GLN A 198 0.22 -0.62 12.33
C GLN A 198 -0.97 -1.38 11.70
N MET A 199 -0.76 -2.07 10.58
CA MET A 199 -1.82 -2.79 9.88
C MET A 199 -2.43 -3.92 10.71
N VAL A 200 -1.61 -4.64 11.49
CA VAL A 200 -2.08 -5.75 12.34
C VAL A 200 -2.81 -5.23 13.58
N LEU A 201 -2.35 -4.12 14.17
CA LEU A 201 -3.06 -3.45 15.26
C LEU A 201 -4.42 -2.92 14.79
N GLU A 202 -4.45 -2.30 13.62
CA GLU A 202 -5.67 -1.84 12.96
C GLU A 202 -6.66 -2.99 12.77
N GLU A 203 -6.25 -4.11 12.17
CA GLU A 203 -7.10 -5.29 11.98
C GLU A 203 -7.69 -5.79 13.32
N LYS A 204 -6.85 -5.85 14.35
CA LYS A 204 -7.27 -6.28 15.69
C LYS A 204 -8.32 -5.35 16.30
N PHE A 205 -8.11 -4.03 16.22
CA PHE A 205 -9.03 -3.05 16.82
C PHE A 205 -10.34 -2.92 16.03
N VAL A 206 -10.26 -2.87 14.70
CA VAL A 206 -11.43 -2.78 13.82
C VAL A 206 -12.35 -3.97 14.03
N ASN A 207 -11.79 -5.18 14.09
CA ASN A 207 -12.59 -6.40 14.29
C ASN A 207 -13.08 -6.56 15.73
N SER A 208 -12.25 -6.23 16.73
CA SER A 208 -12.64 -6.38 18.15
C SER A 208 -13.71 -5.38 18.58
N GLN A 209 -13.64 -4.12 18.10
CA GLN A 209 -14.58 -3.07 18.50
C GLN A 209 -15.73 -2.89 17.50
N ARG A 210 -15.72 -3.61 16.36
CA ARG A 210 -16.72 -3.52 15.28
C ARG A 210 -16.95 -2.09 14.78
N VAL A 211 -15.89 -1.29 14.74
CA VAL A 211 -15.95 0.13 14.31
C VAL A 211 -16.11 0.20 12.79
N SER A 212 -16.80 1.23 12.30
CA SER A 212 -16.95 1.43 10.86
C SER A 212 -15.61 1.88 10.23
N PRO A 213 -15.25 1.41 9.01
CA PRO A 213 -13.97 1.75 8.39
C PRO A 213 -13.75 3.27 8.24
N LEU A 214 -14.82 4.00 7.94
CA LEU A 214 -14.77 5.45 7.74
C LEU A 214 -14.45 6.21 9.03
N GLN A 215 -14.91 5.70 10.19
CA GLN A 215 -14.54 6.24 11.50
C GLN A 215 -13.10 5.91 11.87
N VAL A 216 -12.64 4.70 11.57
CA VAL A 216 -11.26 4.25 11.87
C VAL A 216 -10.27 5.17 11.19
N VAL A 217 -10.36 5.28 9.86
CA VAL A 217 -9.48 6.11 9.04
C VAL A 217 -9.50 7.55 9.52
N GLY A 218 -10.69 8.11 9.77
CA GLY A 218 -10.74 9.51 10.15
C GLY A 218 -10.30 9.81 11.58
N TRP A 219 -10.39 8.87 12.52
CA TRP A 219 -9.75 9.02 13.85
C TRP A 219 -8.23 8.86 13.77
N GLU A 220 -7.72 7.95 12.94
CA GLU A 220 -6.28 7.86 12.65
C GLU A 220 -5.78 9.17 12.04
N GLY A 221 -6.48 9.67 11.03
CA GLY A 221 -6.21 10.98 10.42
C GLY A 221 -6.24 12.14 11.41
N PHE A 222 -7.16 12.14 12.39
CA PHE A 222 -7.18 13.16 13.44
C PHE A 222 -5.92 13.16 14.32
N PHE A 223 -5.52 11.99 14.82
CA PHE A 223 -4.32 11.88 15.66
C PHE A 223 -3.04 12.11 14.86
N GLY A 224 -2.96 11.59 13.64
CA GLY A 224 -1.84 11.80 12.72
C GLY A 224 -1.69 13.25 12.33
N PHE A 225 -2.78 13.91 11.90
CA PHE A 225 -2.78 15.34 11.55
C PHE A 225 -2.36 16.20 12.73
N THR A 226 -2.93 15.96 13.92
CA THR A 226 -2.58 16.73 15.13
C THR A 226 -1.12 16.56 15.49
N THR A 227 -0.61 15.31 15.47
CA THR A 227 0.79 15.04 15.81
C THR A 227 1.74 15.63 14.79
N MET A 228 1.46 15.47 13.49
CA MET A 228 2.30 16.05 12.43
C MET A 228 2.28 17.57 12.46
N ALA A 229 1.11 18.20 12.65
CA ALA A 229 1.01 19.66 12.78
C ALA A 229 1.87 20.20 13.93
N VAL A 230 1.89 19.48 15.07
CA VAL A 230 2.76 19.84 16.20
C VAL A 230 4.23 19.63 15.87
N LEU A 231 4.60 18.56 15.16
CA LEU A 231 5.99 18.26 14.77
C LEU A 231 6.55 19.23 13.72
N LEU A 232 5.72 19.79 12.84
CA LEU A 232 6.15 20.79 11.86
C LEU A 232 6.71 22.06 12.52
N VAL A 233 6.25 22.40 13.74
CA VAL A 233 6.74 23.56 14.48
C VAL A 233 8.24 23.44 14.83
N PRO A 234 8.70 22.43 15.58
CA PRO A 234 10.13 22.26 15.83
C PRO A 234 10.93 21.94 14.56
N MET A 235 10.36 21.24 13.57
CA MET A 235 11.07 20.96 12.30
C MET A 235 11.45 22.23 11.52
N TYR A 236 10.65 23.29 11.62
CA TYR A 236 10.99 24.61 11.06
C TYR A 236 12.22 25.23 11.73
N PHE A 237 12.43 25.03 13.03
CA PHE A 237 13.54 25.64 13.76
C PHE A 237 14.84 24.82 13.71
N ILE A 238 14.75 23.51 13.46
CA ILE A 238 15.92 22.64 13.40
C ILE A 238 16.57 22.74 12.03
N LYS A 239 17.81 23.24 11.99
CA LYS A 239 18.61 23.38 10.78
C LYS A 239 19.56 22.19 10.62
N VAL A 240 19.34 21.40 9.56
CA VAL A 240 20.16 20.23 9.18
C VAL A 240 21.01 20.51 7.93
N GLY A 241 20.89 21.70 7.34
CA GLY A 241 21.56 22.10 6.11
C GLY A 241 20.88 21.54 4.86
N ASN A 242 21.40 21.91 3.69
CA ASN A 242 20.78 21.59 2.39
C ASN A 242 21.26 20.24 1.80
N GLY A 243 21.83 19.36 2.63
CA GLY A 243 22.32 18.05 2.17
C GLY A 243 21.21 17.03 1.96
N VAL A 244 20.09 17.16 2.69
CA VAL A 244 18.97 16.21 2.66
C VAL A 244 17.66 16.87 2.22
N PHE A 245 17.41 18.11 2.69
CA PHE A 245 16.21 18.89 2.34
C PHE A 245 16.64 20.25 1.78
N ASN A 246 16.14 20.61 0.59
CA ASN A 246 16.54 21.83 -0.12
C ASN A 246 15.70 23.05 0.31
N ASN A 247 15.56 23.24 1.63
CA ASN A 247 14.79 24.35 2.19
C ASN A 247 15.61 25.67 2.20
N PRO A 248 14.98 26.85 2.11
CA PRO A 248 15.68 28.14 1.99
C PRO A 248 16.73 28.39 3.09
N GLU A 249 16.43 27.97 4.32
CA GLU A 249 17.31 28.13 5.49
C GLU A 249 17.97 26.82 5.96
N GLY A 250 17.89 25.74 5.17
CA GLY A 250 18.39 24.42 5.56
C GLY A 250 17.67 23.80 6.76
N GLN A 251 16.40 24.14 6.91
CA GLN A 251 15.50 23.56 7.91
C GLN A 251 15.14 22.11 7.53
N ILE A 252 14.71 21.29 8.49
CA ILE A 252 14.18 19.95 8.17
C ILE A 252 12.94 20.07 7.27
N GLU A 253 12.03 20.97 7.62
CA GLU A 253 10.81 21.21 6.87
C GLU A 253 10.40 22.68 6.99
N ASP A 254 10.20 23.35 5.86
CA ASP A 254 9.69 24.72 5.82
C ASP A 254 8.24 24.71 5.34
N ALA A 255 7.32 24.52 6.30
CA ALA A 255 5.88 24.49 5.98
C ALA A 255 5.38 25.81 5.38
N ILE A 256 6.03 26.94 5.69
CA ILE A 256 5.67 28.23 5.13
C ILE A 256 6.04 28.25 3.65
N ASP A 257 7.28 27.88 3.32
CA ASP A 257 7.75 27.78 1.94
C ASP A 257 6.88 26.84 1.09
N ALA A 258 6.49 25.69 1.66
CA ALA A 258 5.59 24.76 0.99
C ALA A 258 4.26 25.40 0.58
N TRP A 259 3.65 26.23 1.44
CA TRP A 259 2.41 26.94 1.11
C TRP A 259 2.60 28.00 0.03
N TYR A 260 3.75 28.68 0.01
CA TYR A 260 4.10 29.59 -1.08
C TYR A 260 4.21 28.83 -2.40
N GLN A 261 4.93 27.71 -2.42
CA GLN A 261 5.09 26.89 -3.61
C GLN A 261 3.76 26.33 -4.14
N ILE A 262 2.88 25.86 -3.25
CA ILE A 262 1.52 25.40 -3.60
C ILE A 262 0.70 26.54 -4.21
N LYS A 263 0.79 27.74 -3.66
CA LYS A 263 0.03 28.90 -4.18
C LYS A 263 0.55 29.39 -5.53
N ASN A 264 1.86 29.33 -5.74
CA ASN A 264 2.51 29.91 -6.91
C ASN A 264 2.44 29.03 -8.16
N ASN A 265 2.33 27.70 -8.02
CA ASN A 265 2.20 26.78 -9.15
C ASN A 265 0.96 25.88 -9.04
N TRP A 266 0.10 25.97 -10.06
CA TRP A 266 -1.09 25.13 -10.19
C TRP A 266 -0.79 23.63 -10.28
N GLN A 267 0.36 23.22 -10.84
CA GLN A 267 0.77 21.81 -10.93
C GLN A 267 1.01 21.22 -9.54
N VAL A 268 1.72 21.98 -8.69
CA VAL A 268 1.95 21.62 -7.27
C VAL A 268 0.61 21.56 -6.53
N ALA A 269 -0.24 22.57 -6.70
CA ALA A 269 -1.57 22.60 -6.08
C ALA A 269 -2.46 21.42 -6.50
N CYS A 270 -2.48 21.09 -7.80
CA CYS A 270 -3.24 19.96 -8.33
C CYS A 270 -2.70 18.64 -7.83
N GLY A 271 -1.38 18.43 -7.83
CA GLY A 271 -0.75 17.21 -7.31
C GLY A 271 -0.98 17.02 -5.81
N PHE A 272 -0.84 18.10 -5.02
CA PHE A 272 -1.11 18.09 -3.58
C PHE A 272 -2.59 17.83 -3.28
N SER A 273 -3.51 18.49 -3.99
CA SER A 273 -4.96 18.26 -3.82
C SER A 273 -5.38 16.85 -4.25
N GLY A 274 -4.81 16.35 -5.36
CA GLY A 274 -5.02 14.99 -5.84
C GLY A 274 -4.55 13.94 -4.83
N THR A 275 -3.42 14.20 -4.16
CA THR A 275 -2.91 13.39 -3.04
C THR A 275 -3.95 13.35 -1.90
N ILE A 276 -4.38 14.51 -1.38
CA ILE A 276 -5.38 14.59 -0.30
C ILE A 276 -6.65 13.78 -0.61
N ILE A 277 -7.21 13.98 -1.82
CA ILE A 277 -8.47 13.32 -2.21
C ILE A 277 -8.27 11.81 -2.36
N SER A 278 -7.21 11.39 -3.06
CA SER A 278 -6.97 9.97 -3.34
C SER A 278 -6.67 9.16 -2.08
N ILE A 279 -5.99 9.76 -1.09
CA ILE A 279 -5.71 9.12 0.20
C ILE A 279 -6.96 8.82 1.01
N ALA A 280 -7.96 9.71 0.98
CA ALA A 280 -9.23 9.46 1.67
C ALA A 280 -9.87 8.15 1.17
N PHE A 281 -9.92 7.96 -0.15
CA PHE A 281 -10.47 6.73 -0.74
C PHE A 281 -9.55 5.53 -0.56
N PHE A 282 -8.23 5.71 -0.69
CA PHE A 282 -7.24 4.65 -0.54
C PHE A 282 -7.30 4.04 0.86
N ASN A 283 -7.25 4.87 1.91
CA ASN A 283 -7.29 4.37 3.28
C ASN A 283 -8.67 3.83 3.65
N PHE A 284 -9.77 4.46 3.21
CA PHE A 284 -11.10 3.87 3.39
C PHE A 284 -11.20 2.47 2.79
N ALA A 285 -10.77 2.29 1.54
CA ALA A 285 -10.80 1.00 0.87
C ALA A 285 -9.83 0.01 1.54
N GLY A 286 -8.64 0.46 1.94
CA GLY A 286 -7.65 -0.33 2.66
C GLY A 286 -8.18 -0.91 3.97
N VAL A 287 -8.69 -0.06 4.87
CA VAL A 287 -9.30 -0.51 6.13
C VAL A 287 -10.52 -1.39 5.89
N SER A 288 -11.31 -1.10 4.84
CA SER A 288 -12.46 -1.93 4.48
C SER A 288 -12.03 -3.33 4.00
N VAL A 289 -10.94 -3.45 3.22
CA VAL A 289 -10.35 -4.74 2.84
C VAL A 289 -9.82 -5.47 4.06
N THR A 290 -9.13 -4.78 4.98
CA THR A 290 -8.65 -5.37 6.23
C THR A 290 -9.81 -5.96 7.04
N LYS A 291 -10.90 -5.20 7.18
CA LYS A 291 -12.10 -5.61 7.92
C LYS A 291 -12.85 -6.78 7.26
N GLN A 292 -12.93 -6.79 5.93
CA GLN A 292 -13.72 -7.77 5.19
C GLN A 292 -12.95 -9.05 4.84
N ILE A 293 -11.62 -8.98 4.76
CA ILE A 293 -10.76 -10.10 4.35
C ILE A 293 -9.61 -10.30 5.33
N SER A 294 -8.60 -9.42 5.35
CA SER A 294 -7.47 -9.42 6.31
C SER A 294 -6.45 -8.32 5.99
N ALA A 295 -5.57 -7.97 6.94
CA ALA A 295 -4.41 -7.09 6.68
C ALA A 295 -3.46 -7.70 5.66
N THR A 296 -3.28 -9.02 5.64
CA THR A 296 -2.43 -9.67 4.63
C THR A 296 -2.95 -9.44 3.21
N THR A 297 -4.26 -9.43 2.99
CA THR A 297 -4.83 -9.14 1.66
C THR A 297 -4.61 -7.68 1.29
N ARG A 298 -4.75 -6.74 2.24
CA ARG A 298 -4.37 -5.33 2.05
C ARG A 298 -2.92 -5.21 1.57
N THR A 299 -1.97 -5.88 2.22
CA THR A 299 -0.56 -5.84 1.80
C THR A 299 -0.32 -6.39 0.40
N VAL A 300 -1.08 -7.39 -0.05
CA VAL A 300 -0.97 -7.91 -1.41
C VAL A 300 -1.51 -6.91 -2.43
N LEU A 301 -2.62 -6.24 -2.13
CA LEU A 301 -3.15 -5.18 -2.97
C LEU A 301 -2.19 -3.98 -3.05
N ASP A 302 -1.50 -3.66 -1.96
CA ASP A 302 -0.43 -2.66 -1.94
C ASP A 302 0.70 -3.02 -2.91
N SER A 303 1.06 -4.30 -3.00
CA SER A 303 2.04 -4.77 -3.97
C SER A 303 1.54 -4.74 -5.42
N ILE A 304 0.25 -4.97 -5.65
CA ILE A 304 -0.32 -4.79 -7.00
C ILE A 304 -0.22 -3.32 -7.41
N ARG A 305 -0.53 -2.40 -6.49
CA ARG A 305 -0.36 -0.96 -6.71
C ARG A 305 1.09 -0.60 -7.08
N THR A 306 2.10 -1.17 -6.42
CA THR A 306 3.52 -0.85 -6.75
C THR A 306 3.87 -1.27 -8.17
N ILE A 307 3.32 -2.39 -8.68
CA ILE A 307 3.45 -2.78 -10.09
C ILE A 307 2.83 -1.73 -11.02
N VAL A 308 1.61 -1.28 -10.72
CA VAL A 308 0.90 -0.28 -11.53
C VAL A 308 1.70 1.02 -11.59
N ILE A 309 2.22 1.49 -10.45
CA ILE A 309 3.07 2.68 -10.36
C ILE A 309 4.35 2.50 -11.17
N LYS A 310 4.98 1.33 -11.10
CA LYS A 310 6.21 1.03 -11.85
C LYS A 310 5.97 1.08 -13.36
N ILE A 311 4.90 0.43 -13.84
CA ILE A 311 4.50 0.45 -15.26
C ILE A 311 4.22 1.89 -15.71
N ALA A 312 3.43 2.65 -14.94
CA ALA A 312 3.14 4.04 -15.24
C ALA A 312 4.40 4.91 -15.25
N GLY A 313 5.32 4.70 -14.29
CA GLY A 313 6.59 5.42 -14.20
C GLY A 313 7.49 5.16 -15.40
N VAL A 314 7.54 3.94 -15.93
CA VAL A 314 8.27 3.63 -17.16
C VAL A 314 7.56 4.23 -18.38
N ALA A 315 6.23 4.10 -18.48
CA ALA A 315 5.45 4.64 -19.59
C ALA A 315 5.54 6.17 -19.72
N LEU A 316 5.62 6.88 -18.58
CA LEU A 316 5.81 8.33 -18.51
C LEU A 316 7.28 8.76 -18.65
N GLY A 317 8.21 7.83 -18.81
CA GLY A 317 9.66 8.11 -18.91
C GLY A 317 10.29 8.59 -17.59
N TRP A 318 9.63 8.39 -16.46
CA TRP A 318 10.10 8.83 -15.15
C TRP A 318 11.13 7.89 -14.52
N GLU A 319 11.18 6.64 -14.94
CA GLU A 319 12.05 5.60 -14.38
C GLU A 319 12.75 4.79 -15.48
N LYS A 320 14.03 4.48 -15.26
CA LYS A 320 14.80 3.57 -16.11
C LYS A 320 14.66 2.13 -15.61
N VAL A 321 14.82 1.17 -16.52
CA VAL A 321 14.72 -0.27 -16.21
C VAL A 321 16.13 -0.85 -16.15
N ASP A 322 16.54 -1.30 -14.95
CA ASP A 322 17.74 -2.11 -14.74
C ASP A 322 17.35 -3.60 -14.78
N GLY A 323 18.09 -4.40 -15.54
CA GLY A 323 17.80 -5.82 -15.74
C GLY A 323 17.94 -6.66 -14.47
N ILE A 324 18.89 -6.34 -13.59
CA ILE A 324 19.09 -7.10 -12.34
C ILE A 324 17.98 -6.77 -11.35
N GLN A 325 17.67 -5.49 -11.18
CA GLN A 325 16.54 -5.04 -10.36
C GLN A 325 15.21 -5.62 -10.86
N LEU A 326 15.01 -5.73 -12.17
CA LEU A 326 13.81 -6.32 -12.75
C LEU A 326 13.66 -7.81 -12.41
N GLY A 327 14.77 -8.56 -12.41
CA GLY A 327 14.79 -9.97 -11.98
C GLY A 327 14.41 -10.13 -10.51
N GLY A 328 14.99 -9.30 -9.63
CA GLY A 328 14.64 -9.26 -8.21
C GLY A 328 13.17 -8.89 -7.98
N PHE A 329 12.66 -7.89 -8.71
CA PHE A 329 11.26 -7.49 -8.68
C PHE A 329 10.33 -8.62 -9.14
N ALA A 330 10.63 -9.31 -10.24
CA ALA A 330 9.84 -10.44 -10.72
C ALA A 330 9.75 -11.55 -9.66
N LEU A 331 10.85 -11.84 -8.97
CA LEU A 331 10.87 -12.84 -7.90
C LEU A 331 10.02 -12.43 -6.69
N LEU A 332 10.07 -11.14 -6.31
CA LEU A 332 9.16 -10.57 -5.29
C LEU A 332 7.70 -10.76 -5.70
N LEU A 333 7.35 -10.44 -6.96
CA LEU A 333 5.98 -10.60 -7.47
C LEU A 333 5.50 -12.05 -7.41
N ILE A 334 6.33 -12.99 -7.85
CA ILE A 334 6.02 -14.42 -7.80
C ILE A 334 5.74 -14.85 -6.36
N GLY A 335 6.60 -14.46 -5.41
CA GLY A 335 6.42 -14.78 -4.00
C GLY A 335 5.12 -14.24 -3.41
N MET A 336 4.73 -13.01 -3.77
CA MET A 336 3.49 -12.39 -3.30
C MET A 336 2.24 -13.06 -3.89
N PHE A 337 2.26 -13.40 -5.18
CA PHE A 337 1.15 -14.13 -5.79
C PHE A 337 1.01 -15.56 -5.26
N LEU A 338 2.13 -16.20 -4.94
CA LEU A 338 2.17 -17.52 -4.32
C LEU A 338 1.60 -17.49 -2.91
N TYR A 339 1.97 -16.48 -2.12
CA TYR A 339 1.44 -16.27 -0.77
C TYR A 339 -0.09 -16.15 -0.76
N ASN A 340 -0.66 -15.41 -1.73
CA ASN A 340 -2.10 -15.14 -1.76
C ASN A 340 -2.93 -16.23 -2.47
N ASP A 341 -2.35 -17.40 -2.76
CA ASP A 341 -3.02 -18.50 -3.47
C ASP A 341 -3.60 -18.08 -4.85
N VAL A 342 -3.07 -17.00 -5.44
CA VAL A 342 -3.51 -16.49 -6.75
C VAL A 342 -3.00 -17.40 -7.87
N LEU A 343 -1.84 -18.02 -7.69
CA LEU A 343 -1.24 -18.92 -8.69
C LEU A 343 -1.67 -20.38 -8.50
N ILE A 344 -1.70 -20.89 -7.27
CA ILE A 344 -1.89 -22.32 -7.00
C ILE A 344 -3.33 -22.75 -7.26
N ARG A 345 -4.33 -22.01 -6.77
CA ARG A 345 -5.73 -22.42 -6.89
C ARG A 345 -6.26 -22.45 -8.33
N PRO A 346 -6.01 -21.46 -9.21
CA PRO A 346 -6.40 -21.55 -10.62
C PRO A 346 -5.64 -22.66 -11.37
N ALA A 347 -4.35 -22.84 -11.08
CA ALA A 347 -3.55 -23.91 -11.67
C ALA A 347 -4.06 -25.29 -11.24
N TYR A 348 -4.37 -25.48 -9.95
CA TYR A 348 -4.95 -26.70 -9.42
C TYR A 348 -6.35 -26.98 -10.00
N LEU A 349 -7.21 -25.96 -10.11
CA LEU A 349 -8.54 -26.12 -10.72
C LEU A 349 -8.44 -26.41 -12.22
N LYS A 350 -7.48 -25.81 -12.93
CA LYS A 350 -7.22 -26.10 -14.35
C LYS A 350 -6.68 -27.52 -14.56
N LEU A 351 -5.75 -27.96 -13.71
CA LEU A 351 -5.21 -29.32 -13.72
C LEU A 351 -6.26 -30.37 -13.32
N ARG A 352 -7.11 -30.08 -12.34
CA ARG A 352 -8.24 -30.94 -11.95
C ARG A 352 -9.31 -30.98 -13.03
N GLY A 353 -9.59 -29.85 -13.68
CA GLY A 353 -10.48 -29.77 -14.83
C GLY A 353 -9.95 -30.56 -16.03
N GLN A 354 -8.65 -30.48 -16.31
CA GLN A 354 -7.98 -31.28 -17.34
C GLN A 354 -8.02 -32.77 -17.01
N ARG A 355 -7.66 -33.16 -15.77
CA ARG A 355 -7.70 -34.57 -15.33
C ARG A 355 -9.10 -35.17 -15.34
N ASN A 356 -10.13 -34.41 -14.96
CA ASN A 356 -11.51 -34.87 -15.08
C ASN A 356 -11.90 -35.07 -16.54
N ARG A 357 -11.47 -34.18 -17.44
CA ARG A 357 -11.74 -34.26 -18.88
C ARG A 357 -11.05 -35.46 -19.53
N THR A 358 -9.81 -35.75 -19.16
CA THR A 358 -9.09 -36.97 -19.58
C THR A 358 -9.79 -38.24 -19.09
N ASN A 359 -10.26 -38.27 -17.84
CA ASN A 359 -10.99 -39.43 -17.31
C ASN A 359 -12.34 -39.66 -18.02
N TYR A 360 -13.04 -38.60 -18.45
CA TYR A 360 -14.26 -38.72 -19.25
C TYR A 360 -13.94 -39.28 -20.65
N GLU A 361 -12.89 -38.78 -21.31
CA GLU A 361 -12.46 -39.26 -22.63
C GLU A 361 -12.01 -40.74 -22.61
N GLU A 362 -11.35 -41.20 -21.53
CA GLU A 362 -11.02 -42.63 -21.33
C GLU A 362 -12.26 -43.48 -21.04
N SER A 363 -13.23 -42.96 -20.29
CA SER A 363 -14.47 -43.68 -19.97
C SER A 363 -15.37 -43.84 -21.21
N ASP A 364 -15.46 -42.81 -22.06
CA ASP A 364 -16.21 -42.87 -23.31
C ASP A 364 -15.57 -43.85 -24.31
N LYS A 365 -14.23 -43.86 -24.43
CA LYS A 365 -13.53 -44.85 -25.26
C LYS A 365 -13.77 -46.29 -24.80
N ASN A 366 -13.68 -46.54 -23.49
CA ASN A 366 -13.94 -47.87 -22.93
C ASN A 366 -15.42 -48.28 -23.11
N ASN A 367 -16.35 -47.33 -23.11
CA ASN A 367 -17.76 -47.61 -23.38
C ASN A 367 -18.04 -47.85 -24.89
N GLU A 368 -17.32 -47.20 -25.79
CA GLU A 368 -17.38 -47.45 -27.24
C GLU A 368 -16.78 -48.81 -27.61
N GLU A 369 -15.59 -49.17 -27.09
CA GLU A 369 -15.02 -50.51 -27.29
C GLU A 369 -15.95 -51.60 -26.76
N ASN A 370 -16.52 -51.44 -25.56
CA ASN A 370 -17.47 -52.42 -25.01
C ASN A 370 -18.76 -52.54 -25.84
N ARG A 371 -19.21 -51.47 -26.52
CA ARG A 371 -20.35 -51.57 -27.45
C ARG A 371 -19.99 -52.35 -28.71
N GLU A 372 -18.78 -52.17 -29.24
CA GLU A 372 -18.28 -52.89 -30.42
C GLU A 372 -18.10 -54.41 -30.16
N TYR A 373 -17.78 -54.81 -28.93
CA TYR A 373 -17.71 -56.23 -28.54
C TYR A 373 -19.07 -56.87 -28.20
N THR A 374 -20.13 -56.09 -27.95
CA THR A 374 -21.43 -56.60 -27.51
C THR A 374 -22.48 -56.66 -28.62
N GLU A 375 -22.20 -56.16 -29.83
CA GLU A 375 -23.07 -56.40 -30.99
C GLU A 375 -22.92 -57.87 -31.47
N PRO A 376 -23.97 -58.71 -31.32
CA PRO A 376 -23.92 -60.03 -31.93
C PRO A 376 -23.98 -59.87 -33.45
N ILE A 377 -23.03 -60.49 -34.14
CA ILE A 377 -23.03 -60.66 -35.60
C ILE A 377 -24.32 -61.41 -35.96
N MET A 378 -25.39 -60.68 -36.26
CA MET A 378 -26.56 -61.23 -36.96
C MET A 378 -26.20 -61.35 -38.43
N GLN A 379 -25.61 -62.50 -38.78
CA GLN A 379 -25.60 -63.03 -40.15
C GLN A 379 -26.71 -64.05 -40.31
#